data_AF-A0A1Y1Y4D6-F1
#
_entry.id   AF-A0A1Y1Y4D6-F1
#
_cell.length_a   1.000
_cell.length_b   1.000
_cell.length_c   1.000
_cell.angle_alpha   90.00
_cell.angle_beta   90.00
_cell.angle_gamma   90.00
#
_symmetry.space_group_name_H-M   'P 1'
#
loop_
_entity.id
_entity.type
_entity.pdbx_description
1 polymer ?
#
loop_
_entity_poly.entity_id
_entity_poly.type
_entity_poly.pdbx_seq_one_letter_code
_entity_poly.pdbx_strand_id
1 'polypeptide(L)' 'MDFVNRPNHMLERQKLFQSQVSKPVWLKGPRDKVLVTSFFVFLGAGLVGSLYGTVQLIRGKKD' A
#
# COMPACT_ATOMS: atom_id res chain seq x y z
N MET A 1 -8.92 35.45 9.48
CA MET A 1 -8.77 35.14 8.04
C MET A 1 -7.96 33.86 7.94
N ASP A 2 -8.52 32.81 7.35
CA ASP A 2 -7.82 31.54 7.16
C ASP A 2 -6.86 31.71 5.97
N PHE A 3 -5.55 31.64 6.20
CA PHE A 3 -4.52 31.96 5.19
C PHE A 3 -4.22 30.79 4.24
N VAL A 4 -4.99 29.69 4.32
CA VAL A 4 -4.75 28.46 3.57
C VAL A 4 -5.89 28.23 2.58
N ASN A 5 -5.59 28.34 1.29
CA ASN A 5 -6.53 27.92 0.26
C ASN A 5 -6.71 26.39 0.31
N ARG A 6 -7.92 25.93 0.62
CA ARG A 6 -8.31 24.51 0.60
C ARG A 6 -9.47 24.33 -0.38
N PRO A 7 -9.18 24.17 -1.69
CA PRO A 7 -10.24 23.96 -2.65
C PRO A 7 -10.95 22.63 -2.38
N ASN A 8 -12.27 22.62 -2.52
CA ASN A 8 -13.06 21.41 -2.39
C ASN A 8 -12.97 20.58 -3.68
N HIS A 9 -12.29 19.44 -3.63
CA HIS A 9 -12.12 18.52 -4.76
C HIS A 9 -13.03 17.29 -4.68
N MET A 10 -14.13 17.36 -3.91
CA MET A 10 -15.01 16.21 -3.67
C MET A 10 -15.62 15.64 -4.97
N LEU A 11 -16.14 16.50 -5.84
CA LEU A 11 -16.76 16.06 -7.11
C LEU A 11 -15.74 15.38 -8.04
N GLU A 12 -14.51 15.89 -8.11
CA GLU A 12 -13.43 15.27 -8.89
C GLU A 12 -13.09 13.87 -8.38
N ARG A 13 -12.99 13.73 -7.05
CA ARG A 13 -12.74 12.43 -6.41
C ARG A 13 -13.91 11.48 -6.65
N GLN A 14 -15.15 11.92 -6.52
CA GLN A 14 -16.33 11.07 -6.80
C GLN A 14 -16.31 10.56 -8.24
N LYS A 15 -16.09 11.43 -9.22
CA LYS A 15 -15.97 11.06 -10.64
C LYS A 15 -14.83 10.05 -10.86
N LEU A 16 -13.67 10.28 -10.27
CA LEU A 16 -12.53 9.36 -10.36
C LEU A 16 -12.89 7.95 -9.85
N PHE A 17 -13.43 7.85 -8.62
CA PHE A 17 -13.72 6.56 -8.00
C PHE A 17 -14.91 5.83 -8.66
N GLN A 18 -15.90 6.57 -9.15
CA GLN A 18 -17.08 6.02 -9.83
C GLN A 18 -16.78 5.62 -11.29
N SER A 19 -15.87 6.31 -11.98
CA SER A 19 -15.50 5.98 -13.38
C SER A 19 -14.76 4.64 -13.52
N GLN A 20 -14.10 4.17 -12.46
CA GLN A 20 -13.28 2.96 -12.47
C GLN A 20 -14.02 1.77 -11.85
N VAL A 21 -14.99 1.21 -12.57
CA VAL A 21 -15.85 0.13 -12.05
C VAL A 21 -15.08 -1.18 -11.84
N SER A 22 -14.15 -1.52 -12.74
CA SER A 22 -13.42 -2.80 -12.72
C SER A 22 -12.22 -2.83 -11.77
N LYS A 23 -11.80 -1.68 -11.22
CA LYS A 23 -10.67 -1.61 -10.29
C LYS A 23 -11.18 -1.77 -8.86
N PRO A 24 -10.48 -2.53 -8.01
CA PRO A 24 -10.83 -2.61 -6.60
C PRO A 24 -10.51 -1.28 -5.91
N VAL A 25 -11.26 -0.92 -4.86
CA VAL A 25 -11.27 0.43 -4.25
C VAL A 25 -9.87 0.93 -3.84
N TRP A 26 -9.08 0.07 -3.20
CA TRP A 26 -7.69 0.28 -2.78
C TRP A 26 -6.66 0.47 -3.92
N LEU A 27 -7.08 0.48 -5.19
CA LEU A 27 -6.20 0.70 -6.35
C LEU A 27 -6.76 1.77 -7.31
N LYS A 28 -7.75 2.55 -6.87
CA LYS A 28 -8.43 3.55 -7.72
C LYS A 28 -7.72 4.90 -7.73
N GLY A 29 -7.09 5.27 -6.62
CA GLY A 29 -6.36 6.52 -6.51
C GLY A 29 -5.10 6.54 -7.38
N PRO A 30 -4.65 7.73 -7.80
CA PRO A 30 -3.46 7.89 -8.65
C PRO A 30 -2.17 7.46 -7.94
N ARG A 31 -2.14 7.51 -6.61
CA ARG A 31 -0.99 7.15 -5.78
C ARG A 31 -1.10 5.76 -5.16
N ASP A 32 -2.29 5.18 -5.19
CA ASP A 32 -2.60 3.92 -4.50
C ASP A 32 -1.72 2.77 -5.00
N LYS A 33 -1.43 2.74 -6.31
CA LYS A 33 -0.53 1.72 -6.88
C LYS A 33 0.84 1.73 -6.20
N VAL A 34 1.43 2.91 -5.98
CA VAL A 34 2.74 3.02 -5.32
C VAL A 34 2.64 2.54 -3.87
N LEU A 35 1.62 3.00 -3.15
CA LEU A 35 1.40 2.62 -1.73
C LEU A 35 1.20 1.11 -1.57
N VAL A 36 0.34 0.50 -2.39
CA VAL A 36 0.04 -0.94 -2.35
C VAL A 36 1.26 -1.76 -2.75
N THR A 37 2.00 -1.34 -3.79
CA THR A 37 3.24 -2.02 -4.18
C THR A 37 4.28 -1.96 -3.06
N SER A 38 4.52 -0.79 -2.46
CA SER A 38 5.45 -0.66 -1.34
C SER A 38 5.04 -1.53 -0.14
N PHE A 39 3.75 -1.55 0.20
CA PHE A 39 3.23 -2.42 1.26
C PHE A 39 3.57 -3.90 1.01
N PHE A 40 3.29 -4.41 -0.18
CA PHE A 40 3.56 -5.82 -0.50
C PHE A 40 5.05 -6.14 -0.60
N VAL A 41 5.89 -5.18 -1.00
CA VAL A 41 7.35 -5.35 -0.96
C VAL A 41 7.84 -5.56 0.47
N PHE A 42 7.45 -4.68 1.39
CA PHE A 42 7.86 -4.81 2.79
C PHE A 42 7.28 -6.05 3.46
N LEU A 43 6.01 -6.35 3.21
CA LEU A 43 5.36 -7.55 3.73
C LEU A 43 6.06 -8.82 3.21
N GLY A 44 6.30 -8.90 1.90
CA GLY A 44 6.98 -10.04 1.28
C GLY A 44 8.39 -10.23 1.82
N ALA A 45 9.17 -9.15 1.94
CA ALA A 45 10.51 -9.20 2.53
C ALA A 45 10.49 -9.68 3.98
N GLY A 46 9.54 -9.17 4.79
CA GLY A 46 9.38 -9.58 6.18
C GLY A 46 9.01 -11.05 6.33
N LEU A 47 8.08 -11.56 5.51
CA LEU A 47 7.66 -12.96 5.51
C LEU A 47 8.77 -13.90 5.05
N VAL A 48 9.50 -13.55 3.99
CA VAL A 48 10.64 -14.35 3.52
C VAL A 48 11.76 -14.36 4.57
N GLY A 49 12.06 -13.20 5.17
CA GLY A 49 13.05 -13.08 6.25
C GLY A 49 12.69 -13.90 7.49
N SER A 50 11.42 -13.88 7.91
CA SER A 50 10.97 -14.65 9.08
C SER A 50 10.99 -16.16 8.83
N LEU A 51 10.57 -16.60 7.64
CA LEU A 51 10.67 -18.01 7.23
C LEU A 51 12.13 -18.46 7.17
N TYR A 52 13.01 -17.65 6.57
CA TYR A 52 14.45 -17.94 6.53
C TYR A 52 15.02 -18.05 7.94
N GLY A 53 14.74 -17.09 8.83
CA GLY A 53 15.17 -17.12 10.22
C GLY A 53 14.66 -18.37 10.96
N THR A 54 13.41 -18.75 10.74
CA THR A 54 12.82 -19.97 11.32
C THR A 54 13.56 -21.23 10.85
N VAL A 55 13.89 -21.32 9.55
CA VAL A 55 14.67 -22.44 9.01
C VAL A 55 16.07 -22.50 9.63
N GLN A 56 16.72 -21.35 9.83
CA GLN A 56 18.04 -21.30 10.48
C GLN A 56 17.96 -21.74 11.95
N LEU A 57 16.93 -21.31 12.69
CA LEU A 57 16.66 -21.75 14.06
C LEU A 57 16.45 -23.27 14.14
N ILE A 58 15.65 -23.86 13.24
CA ILE A 58 15.44 -25.31 13.17
C ILE A 58 16.74 -26.05 12.89
N ARG A 59 17.59 -25.51 12.01
CA ARG A 59 18.91 -26.09 11.67
C ARG A 59 19.94 -25.93 12.80
N GLY A 60 19.58 -25.29 13.91
CA GLY A 60 20.49 -25.02 15.02
C GLY A 60 21.60 -24.04 14.65
N LYS A 61 21.47 -23.33 13.54
CA LYS A 61 22.40 -22.28 13.14
C LYS A 61 22.13 -21.08 14.03
N LYS A 62 22.94 -21.01 15.09
CA LYS A 62 23.17 -19.81 15.86
C LYS A 62 24.18 -18.99 15.08
N ASP A 63 23.69 -18.06 14.28
CA ASP A 63 24.48 -16.83 14.13
C ASP A 63 24.46 -16.11 15.48
#